data_AF-R1CB20-F1
#
_entry.id   AF-R1CB20-F1
#
_cell.length_a   1.000
_cell.length_b   1.000
_cell.length_c   1.000
_cell.angle_alpha   90.00
_cell.angle_beta   90.00
_cell.angle_gamma   90.00
#
_symmetry.space_group_name_H-M   'P 1'
#
loop_
_entity.id
_entity.type
_entity.pdbx_description
1 polymer ?
#
loop_
_entity_poly.entity_id
_entity_poly.type
_entity_poly.pdbx_seq_one_letter_code
_entity_poly.pdbx_strand_id
1 'polypeptide(L)'
;MNKDNKNLQKEEIINSFIDDLTKEMKPRAYKELNDKEIEELEDLFETIRAVKRLKKDNNEKRVKNKKKFSLIRLTAIAAVLALVITAGSLFRVPFINNLENNNETEFFGSNNIVYAMVEAYEELISYSGTIEIRSLNNGAIDYIETIDVRYKKPNKYVAVHEYDGYKRTMISDGEKLYTVEGNNVTVDYSNPKKELWRYHIGKQIQELTQAEEVIKIGSETILGREADIFKYRFADSDIYNKIWVDKKTKLPLKKELNLPEDRKLINQFISLEINPEIEDTAFNYQIGDNKNVVQLNEKVDISEVKESWKGTEKLINQVSQELQLISTVRLEDNIIYDYLLKFTEASSEEYLDVYVTIEPKTDYYVKDAEHGQLGTGWVEINKDAINVFKVYIGESNLVKWVTKDFEVVMVSNIDTDKMVRILESIQGEKIKQINEKELNELGIKQVQTKTNH
;
A
#
# COMPACT_ATOMS: atom_id res chain seq x y z
N MET A 1 16.61 -31.81 10.96
CA MET A 1 15.21 -31.31 11.04
C MET A 1 14.84 -30.81 9.66
N ASN A 2 13.73 -31.30 9.09
CA ASN A 2 13.28 -30.89 7.76
C ASN A 2 12.83 -29.42 7.77
N LYS A 3 13.04 -28.68 6.67
CA LYS A 3 12.78 -27.23 6.58
C LYS A 3 11.31 -26.89 6.91
N ASP A 4 10.40 -27.76 6.47
CA ASP A 4 8.96 -27.64 6.73
C ASP A 4 8.62 -27.77 8.22
N ASN A 5 9.34 -28.62 8.94
CA ASN A 5 9.16 -28.83 10.37
C ASN A 5 9.64 -27.62 11.19
N LYS A 6 10.60 -26.85 10.66
CA LYS A 6 11.09 -25.61 11.29
C LYS A 6 10.13 -24.44 11.07
N ASN A 7 9.46 -24.39 9.92
CA ASN A 7 8.44 -23.37 9.64
C ASN A 7 7.16 -23.61 10.43
N LEU A 8 6.68 -24.86 10.52
CA LEU A 8 5.55 -25.22 11.40
C LEU A 8 5.82 -24.84 12.87
N GLN A 9 7.03 -25.09 13.36
CA GLN A 9 7.42 -24.69 14.72
C GLN A 9 7.42 -23.16 14.91
N LYS A 10 7.89 -22.39 13.93
CA LYS A 10 7.86 -20.92 14.01
C LYS A 10 6.42 -20.38 14.02
N GLU A 11 5.53 -20.94 13.21
CA GLU A 11 4.11 -20.57 13.22
C GLU A 11 3.43 -20.90 14.55
N GLU A 12 3.69 -22.09 15.12
CA GLU A 12 3.18 -22.47 16.44
C GLU A 12 3.66 -21.51 17.53
N ILE A 13 4.90 -21.06 17.48
CA ILE A 13 5.50 -20.12 18.44
C ILE A 13 4.92 -18.71 18.27
N ILE A 14 4.66 -18.26 17.04
CA ILE A 14 3.99 -16.99 16.77
C ILE A 14 2.54 -17.03 17.26
N ASN A 15 1.83 -18.13 17.01
CA ASN A 15 0.46 -18.33 17.46
C ASN A 15 0.38 -18.38 18.99
N SER A 16 1.29 -19.08 19.65
CA SER A 16 1.35 -19.12 21.13
C SER A 16 1.68 -17.75 21.71
N PHE A 17 2.55 -16.97 21.06
CA PHE A 17 2.86 -15.59 21.43
C PHE A 17 1.64 -14.67 21.32
N ILE A 18 0.86 -14.79 20.24
CA ILE A 18 -0.40 -14.06 20.04
C ILE A 18 -1.42 -14.46 21.10
N ASP A 19 -1.54 -15.74 21.43
CA ASP A 19 -2.47 -16.25 22.44
C ASP A 19 -2.14 -15.76 23.84
N ASP A 20 -0.86 -15.82 24.23
CA ASP A 20 -0.39 -15.33 25.52
C ASP A 20 -0.64 -13.83 25.64
N LEU A 21 -0.32 -13.06 24.58
CA LEU A 21 -0.66 -11.65 24.54
C LEU A 21 -2.17 -11.44 24.65
N THR A 22 -2.98 -12.13 23.86
CA THR A 22 -4.46 -12.00 23.89
C THR A 22 -5.04 -12.29 25.27
N LYS A 23 -4.46 -13.24 26.03
CA LYS A 23 -4.86 -13.60 27.41
C LYS A 23 -4.24 -12.70 28.49
N GLU A 24 -3.55 -11.62 28.10
CA GLU A 24 -2.79 -10.73 28.99
C GLU A 24 -1.71 -11.42 29.84
N MET A 25 -1.17 -12.53 29.33
CA MET A 25 -0.08 -13.27 29.95
C MET A 25 1.28 -12.83 29.38
N LYS A 26 2.35 -13.00 30.17
CA LYS A 26 3.72 -12.81 29.68
C LYS A 26 4.01 -13.90 28.63
N PRO A 27 4.43 -13.54 27.39
CA PRO A 27 4.62 -14.52 26.34
C PRO A 27 5.68 -15.57 26.69
N ARG A 28 5.32 -16.84 26.52
CA ARG A 28 6.20 -17.99 26.79
C ARG A 28 7.22 -18.26 25.69
N ALA A 29 7.03 -17.68 24.50
CA ALA A 29 7.98 -17.80 23.38
C ALA A 29 9.43 -17.45 23.77
N TYR A 30 9.63 -16.51 24.71
CA TYR A 30 10.95 -16.15 25.24
C TYR A 30 11.64 -17.23 26.10
N LYS A 31 10.93 -18.30 26.46
CA LYS A 31 11.48 -19.47 27.15
C LYS A 31 11.70 -20.66 26.23
N GLU A 32 11.06 -20.64 25.06
CA GLU A 32 11.05 -21.74 24.10
C GLU A 32 12.03 -21.51 22.94
N LEU A 33 12.39 -20.25 22.69
CA LEU A 33 13.37 -19.82 21.69
C LEU A 33 14.74 -19.54 22.29
N ASN A 34 15.80 -19.72 21.49
CA ASN A 34 17.13 -19.20 21.82
C ASN A 34 17.29 -17.74 21.33
N ASP A 35 18.33 -17.06 21.82
CA ASP A 35 18.57 -15.64 21.57
C ASP A 35 18.61 -15.27 20.07
N LYS A 36 19.13 -16.16 19.21
CA LYS A 36 19.22 -15.93 17.77
C LYS A 36 17.85 -16.05 17.08
N GLU A 37 17.00 -16.97 17.54
CA GLU A 37 15.65 -17.12 16.99
C GLU A 37 14.70 -16.04 17.51
N ILE A 38 14.96 -15.51 18.71
CA ILE A 38 14.29 -14.31 19.23
C ILE A 38 14.65 -13.12 18.36
N GLU A 39 15.94 -12.91 18.06
CA GLU A 39 16.40 -11.81 17.20
C GLU A 39 15.77 -11.87 15.79
N GLU A 40 15.65 -13.06 15.19
CA GLU A 40 14.98 -13.25 13.89
C GLU A 40 13.47 -12.94 13.91
N LEU A 41 12.81 -13.03 15.08
CA LEU A 41 11.36 -12.88 15.22
C LEU A 41 10.92 -11.63 15.98
N GLU A 42 11.86 -10.85 16.53
CA GLU A 42 11.55 -9.72 17.41
C GLU A 42 10.78 -8.62 16.68
N ASP A 43 11.15 -8.32 15.43
CA ASP A 43 10.41 -7.37 14.58
C ASP A 43 8.94 -7.79 14.38
N LEU A 44 8.71 -9.10 14.25
CA LEU A 44 7.37 -9.66 14.11
C LEU A 44 6.61 -9.63 15.45
N PHE A 45 7.28 -9.92 16.56
CA PHE A 45 6.72 -9.83 17.91
C PHE A 45 6.35 -8.40 18.28
N GLU A 46 7.18 -7.42 17.96
CA GLU A 46 6.87 -6.00 18.14
C GLU A 46 5.70 -5.56 17.26
N THR A 47 5.63 -6.02 16.01
CA THR A 47 4.47 -5.78 15.15
C THR A 47 3.18 -6.34 15.77
N ILE A 48 3.23 -7.57 16.31
CA ILE A 48 2.07 -8.20 16.97
C ILE A 48 1.66 -7.43 18.24
N ARG A 49 2.63 -6.95 19.03
CA ARG A 49 2.38 -6.11 20.21
C ARG A 49 1.76 -4.77 19.83
N ALA A 50 2.29 -4.10 18.81
CA ALA A 50 1.80 -2.82 18.32
C ALA A 50 0.35 -2.95 17.84
N VAL A 51 0.05 -4.01 17.08
CA VAL A 51 -1.32 -4.34 16.69
C VAL A 51 -2.18 -4.52 17.94
N LYS A 52 -1.82 -5.41 18.88
CA LYS A 52 -2.61 -5.62 20.12
C LYS A 52 -2.86 -4.34 20.94
N ARG A 53 -1.94 -3.37 20.94
CA ARG A 53 -2.16 -2.10 21.65
C ARG A 53 -3.28 -1.28 20.98
N LEU A 54 -3.25 -1.17 19.66
CA LEU A 54 -4.31 -0.52 18.86
C LEU A 54 -5.69 -1.17 19.09
N LYS A 55 -5.69 -2.49 19.23
CA LYS A 55 -6.87 -3.31 19.51
C LYS A 55 -7.59 -2.99 20.81
N LYS A 56 -6.84 -2.73 21.89
CA LYS A 56 -7.38 -2.56 23.25
C LYS A 56 -8.10 -1.21 23.38
N ASP A 57 -7.60 -0.18 22.70
CA ASP A 57 -8.19 1.16 22.69
C ASP A 57 -9.55 1.22 21.96
N ASN A 58 -9.78 0.33 20.98
CA ASN A 58 -11.03 0.25 20.21
C ASN A 58 -12.21 -0.38 20.97
N ASN A 59 -11.96 -1.26 21.94
CA ASN A 59 -13.03 -2.00 22.64
C ASN A 59 -13.63 -1.25 23.83
N GLU A 60 -12.92 -0.29 24.44
CA GLU A 60 -13.43 0.45 25.60
C GLU A 60 -14.37 1.62 25.23
N LYS A 61 -14.39 2.07 23.96
CA LYS A 61 -15.16 3.26 23.55
C LYS A 61 -16.48 2.98 22.80
N ARG A 62 -16.86 1.72 22.56
CA ARG A 62 -18.00 1.36 21.68
C ARG A 62 -19.41 1.37 22.31
N VAL A 63 -19.62 2.12 23.39
CA VAL A 63 -20.97 2.31 23.96
C VAL A 63 -21.36 3.79 23.92
N LYS A 64 -22.24 4.11 22.97
CA LYS A 64 -23.03 5.35 22.75
C LYS A 64 -22.45 6.35 21.74
N ASN A 65 -22.95 6.30 20.49
CA ASN A 65 -23.90 7.30 19.98
C ASN A 65 -24.22 7.05 18.50
N LYS A 66 -25.48 6.73 18.20
CA LYS A 66 -26.04 6.81 16.84
C LYS A 66 -26.53 8.24 16.61
N LYS A 67 -25.94 8.99 15.67
CA LYS A 67 -26.63 10.11 15.01
C LYS A 67 -26.42 10.04 13.49
N LYS A 68 -27.53 10.17 12.79
CA LYS A 68 -27.66 10.22 11.33
C LYS A 68 -27.03 11.50 10.79
N PHE A 69 -26.21 11.42 9.75
CA PHE A 69 -25.89 12.56 8.89
C PHE A 69 -25.90 12.18 7.41
N SER A 70 -26.34 13.14 6.60
CA SER A 70 -26.88 13.03 5.25
C SER A 70 -25.83 12.82 4.16
N LEU A 71 -26.13 11.91 3.23
CA LEU A 71 -25.56 11.86 1.88
C LEU A 71 -25.74 13.22 1.19
N ILE A 72 -24.67 13.82 0.66
CA ILE A 72 -24.64 14.74 -0.52
C ILE A 72 -23.20 15.26 -0.83
N ARG A 73 -22.16 14.97 -0.03
CA ARG A 73 -20.81 15.56 -0.26
C ARG A 73 -19.72 14.67 -0.90
N LEU A 74 -20.01 13.43 -1.30
CA LEU A 74 -18.96 12.47 -1.71
C LEU A 74 -18.64 12.42 -3.23
N THR A 75 -19.39 13.08 -4.10
CA THR A 75 -19.24 12.90 -5.56
C THR A 75 -18.25 13.86 -6.25
N ALA A 76 -17.74 14.89 -5.56
CA ALA A 76 -16.86 15.88 -6.18
C ALA A 76 -15.37 15.53 -6.14
N ILE A 77 -14.93 14.64 -5.24
CA ILE A 77 -13.50 14.33 -5.04
C ILE A 77 -13.04 13.17 -5.95
N ALA A 78 -13.92 12.21 -6.24
CA ALA A 78 -13.59 11.08 -7.12
C ALA A 78 -13.50 11.45 -8.61
N ALA A 79 -14.19 12.51 -9.06
CA ALA A 79 -14.22 12.90 -10.48
C ALA A 79 -12.97 13.67 -10.94
N VAL A 80 -12.19 14.24 -10.02
CA VAL A 80 -10.99 15.03 -10.34
C VAL A 80 -9.80 14.13 -10.70
N LEU A 81 -9.72 12.92 -10.14
CA LEU A 81 -8.67 11.94 -10.48
C LEU A 81 -8.89 11.23 -11.83
N ALA A 82 -10.03 11.44 -12.49
CA ALA A 82 -10.41 10.74 -13.73
C ALA A 82 -10.56 11.66 -14.97
N LEU A 83 -10.16 12.94 -14.89
CA LEU A 83 -10.39 13.91 -15.97
C LEU A 83 -9.09 14.49 -16.58
N VAL A 84 -8.78 13.98 -17.77
CA VAL A 84 -8.19 14.67 -18.93
C VAL A 84 -6.65 14.71 -18.99
N ILE A 85 -6.06 13.64 -19.54
CA ILE A 85 -4.87 13.73 -20.40
C ILE A 85 -5.31 13.41 -21.83
N THR A 86 -5.85 14.38 -22.55
CA THR A 86 -5.85 14.35 -24.02
C THR A 86 -4.51 14.86 -24.52
N ALA A 87 -3.83 14.02 -25.27
CA ALA A 87 -2.62 14.37 -26.00
C ALA A 87 -2.85 15.57 -26.94
N GLY A 88 -2.09 16.64 -26.72
CA GLY A 88 -1.57 17.52 -27.75
C GLY A 88 -2.54 18.26 -28.68
N SER A 89 -3.06 19.41 -28.25
CA SER A 89 -3.23 20.58 -29.13
C SER A 89 -3.43 21.90 -28.36
N LEU A 90 -2.40 22.76 -28.43
CA LEU A 90 -2.49 24.23 -28.51
C LEU A 90 -3.45 24.97 -27.56
N PHE A 91 -3.08 25.13 -26.28
CA PHE A 91 -3.31 26.40 -25.57
C PHE A 91 -2.16 26.65 -24.58
N ARG A 92 -1.19 27.47 -24.99
CA ARG A 92 -0.31 28.17 -24.03
C ARG A 92 -1.19 29.20 -23.32
N VAL A 93 -1.58 28.94 -22.08
CA VAL A 93 -2.10 30.02 -21.23
C VAL A 93 -0.87 30.76 -20.67
N PRO A 94 -0.69 32.05 -20.95
CA PRO A 94 0.47 32.80 -20.47
C PRO A 94 0.33 33.03 -18.96
N PHE A 95 1.23 32.42 -18.20
CA PHE A 95 1.34 32.62 -16.76
C PHE A 95 2.21 33.85 -16.48
N ILE A 96 1.66 35.07 -16.58
CA ILE A 96 2.30 36.30 -16.09
C ILE A 96 1.25 37.30 -15.55
N ASN A 97 1.48 37.70 -14.29
CA ASN A 97 1.06 38.92 -13.58
C ASN A 97 -0.43 39.12 -13.23
N ASN A 98 -0.79 38.76 -12.00
CA ASN A 98 -1.49 39.67 -11.06
C ASN A 98 -1.55 39.01 -9.67
N LEU A 99 -0.52 39.24 -8.88
CA LEU A 99 -0.50 38.93 -7.44
C LEU A 99 0.04 40.16 -6.70
N GLU A 100 -0.61 41.29 -6.92
CA GLU A 100 -0.54 42.44 -6.02
C GLU A 100 -1.95 42.87 -5.68
N ASN A 101 -2.19 42.95 -4.37
CA ASN A 101 -3.36 43.52 -3.70
C ASN A 101 -4.67 42.71 -3.83
N ASN A 102 -5.00 41.98 -2.76
CA ASN A 102 -6.10 42.39 -1.89
C ASN A 102 -6.06 41.62 -0.57
N ASN A 103 -6.09 42.38 0.51
CA ASN A 103 -6.39 41.91 1.86
C ASN A 103 -7.87 41.50 1.89
N GLU A 104 -8.16 40.21 1.79
CA GLU A 104 -9.44 39.67 2.24
C GLU A 104 -9.22 38.37 3.04
N THR A 105 -9.64 38.49 4.29
CA THR A 105 -9.72 37.50 5.35
C THR A 105 -10.58 36.28 4.99
N GLU A 106 -10.03 35.11 5.30
CA GLU A 106 -10.70 34.01 6.03
C GLU A 106 -12.10 33.56 5.55
N PHE A 107 -12.18 32.72 4.50
CA PHE A 107 -13.36 31.86 4.30
C PHE A 107 -13.13 30.54 3.51
N PHE A 108 -11.89 30.14 3.19
CA PHE A 108 -11.60 28.99 2.32
C PHE A 108 -10.53 28.03 2.87
N GLY A 109 -10.66 27.64 4.15
CA GLY A 109 -9.73 26.72 4.81
C GLY A 109 -9.91 25.25 4.38
N SER A 110 -8.81 24.47 4.42
CA SER A 110 -8.72 23.00 4.25
C SER A 110 -8.78 22.41 2.84
N ASN A 111 -9.89 22.51 2.11
CA ASN A 111 -10.06 21.76 0.86
C ASN A 111 -9.16 22.26 -0.29
N ASN A 112 -8.71 23.51 -0.24
CA ASN A 112 -7.87 24.09 -1.30
C ASN A 112 -6.42 23.56 -1.23
N ILE A 113 -5.84 23.44 -0.04
CA ILE A 113 -4.42 23.01 0.04
C ILE A 113 -4.26 21.57 -0.43
N VAL A 114 -5.18 20.68 -0.08
CA VAL A 114 -5.14 19.28 -0.50
C VAL A 114 -5.18 19.19 -2.03
N TYR A 115 -6.08 19.95 -2.66
CA TYR A 115 -6.18 20.04 -4.11
C TYR A 115 -4.89 20.61 -4.74
N ALA A 116 -4.35 21.70 -4.20
CA ALA A 116 -3.10 22.29 -4.68
C ALA A 116 -1.89 21.35 -4.52
N MET A 117 -1.87 20.50 -3.49
CA MET A 117 -0.86 19.47 -3.32
C MET A 117 -0.99 18.37 -4.39
N VAL A 118 -2.22 17.95 -4.71
CA VAL A 118 -2.49 16.97 -5.79
C VAL A 118 -2.01 17.52 -7.14
N GLU A 119 -2.42 18.74 -7.52
CA GLU A 119 -1.96 19.39 -8.75
C GLU A 119 -0.43 19.51 -8.80
N ALA A 120 0.20 19.96 -7.70
CA ALA A 120 1.65 20.06 -7.64
C ALA A 120 2.35 18.71 -7.77
N TYR A 121 1.74 17.63 -7.26
CA TYR A 121 2.26 16.29 -7.45
C TYR A 121 2.07 15.80 -8.89
N GLU A 122 0.99 16.16 -9.58
CA GLU A 122 0.81 15.84 -11.00
C GLU A 122 1.93 16.46 -11.85
N GLU A 123 2.29 17.71 -11.57
CA GLU A 123 3.41 18.43 -12.21
C GLU A 123 4.81 17.92 -11.79
N LEU A 124 4.91 17.13 -10.71
CA LEU A 124 6.16 16.54 -10.27
C LEU A 124 6.58 15.42 -11.22
N ILE A 125 7.73 15.60 -11.88
CA ILE A 125 8.36 14.63 -12.78
C ILE A 125 9.38 13.79 -12.01
N SER A 126 10.20 14.45 -11.18
CA SER A 126 11.28 13.82 -10.42
C SER A 126 11.55 14.60 -9.13
N TYR A 127 12.19 13.94 -8.16
CA TYR A 127 12.81 14.62 -7.03
C TYR A 127 14.05 13.87 -6.57
N SER A 128 14.96 14.58 -5.92
CA SER A 128 16.08 13.96 -5.23
C SER A 128 16.37 14.65 -3.92
N GLY A 129 16.98 13.94 -2.97
CA GLY A 129 17.35 14.50 -1.69
C GLY A 129 17.52 13.43 -0.64
N THR A 130 17.68 13.87 0.61
CA THR A 130 17.86 13.02 1.77
C THR A 130 16.66 13.21 2.69
N ILE A 131 16.07 12.09 3.09
CA ILE A 131 14.95 12.03 4.03
C ILE A 131 15.48 11.47 5.34
N GLU A 132 15.12 12.10 6.44
CA GLU A 132 15.36 11.61 7.79
C GLU A 132 14.03 11.11 8.37
N ILE A 133 13.99 9.83 8.76
CA ILE A 133 12.90 9.24 9.52
C ILE A 133 13.35 9.10 10.97
N ARG A 134 12.61 9.72 11.89
CA ARG A 134 12.83 9.63 13.33
C ARG A 134 11.60 9.06 14.01
N SER A 135 11.79 8.02 14.81
CA SER A 135 10.81 7.65 15.82
C SER A 135 11.19 8.31 17.14
N LEU A 136 10.17 8.73 17.89
CA LEU A 136 10.31 9.23 19.23
C LEU A 136 9.39 8.46 20.16
N ASN A 137 9.92 8.10 21.33
CA ASN A 137 9.18 7.47 22.41
C ASN A 137 9.34 8.32 23.68
N ASN A 138 8.24 8.85 24.21
CA ASN A 138 8.26 9.78 25.35
C ASN A 138 9.20 10.98 25.13
N GLY A 139 9.32 11.45 23.87
CA GLY A 139 10.18 12.57 23.48
C GLY A 139 11.66 12.24 23.29
N ALA A 140 12.12 11.02 23.60
CA ALA A 140 13.47 10.57 23.28
C ALA A 140 13.49 9.91 21.89
N ILE A 141 14.56 10.14 21.12
CA ILE A 141 14.77 9.45 19.84
C ILE A 141 15.09 7.99 20.15
N ASP A 142 14.27 7.06 19.66
CA ASP A 142 14.48 5.62 19.79
C ASP A 142 14.96 4.98 18.47
N TYR A 143 14.74 5.64 17.34
CA TYR A 143 15.21 5.20 16.03
C TYR A 143 15.46 6.38 15.08
N ILE A 144 16.52 6.28 14.28
CA ILE A 144 16.83 7.23 13.22
C ILE A 144 17.30 6.49 11.96
N GLU A 145 16.78 6.91 10.82
CA GLU A 145 17.15 6.41 9.50
C GLU A 145 17.30 7.58 8.53
N THR A 146 18.36 7.54 7.72
CA THR A 146 18.53 8.46 6.59
C THR A 146 18.35 7.70 5.28
N ILE A 147 17.62 8.31 4.36
CA ILE A 147 17.31 7.75 3.05
C ILE A 147 17.72 8.75 1.99
N ASP A 148 18.81 8.47 1.27
CA ASP A 148 19.16 9.21 0.06
C ASP A 148 18.32 8.67 -1.10
N VAL A 149 17.42 9.50 -1.61
CA VAL A 149 16.44 9.11 -2.64
C VAL A 149 16.64 9.92 -3.91
N ARG A 150 16.56 9.22 -5.04
CA ARG A 150 16.31 9.77 -6.37
C ARG A 150 15.08 9.09 -6.91
N TYR A 151 14.08 9.87 -7.30
CA TYR A 151 12.82 9.36 -7.83
C TYR A 151 12.50 10.04 -9.15
N LYS A 152 11.97 9.27 -10.09
CA LYS A 152 11.44 9.74 -11.37
C LYS A 152 10.17 8.97 -11.71
N LYS A 153 9.13 9.69 -12.14
CA LYS A 153 7.89 9.06 -12.58
C LYS A 153 8.10 8.27 -13.89
N PRO A 154 7.42 7.14 -14.07
CA PRO A 154 6.69 6.37 -13.06
C PRO A 154 7.60 5.35 -12.35
N ASN A 155 7.53 5.26 -11.02
CA ASN A 155 8.10 4.19 -10.19
C ASN A 155 9.61 3.90 -10.34
N LYS A 156 10.39 4.78 -10.98
CA LYS A 156 11.85 4.66 -11.04
C LYS A 156 12.47 5.31 -9.81
N TYR A 157 13.28 4.58 -9.07
CA TYR A 157 13.99 5.16 -7.94
C TYR A 157 15.28 4.44 -7.58
N VAL A 158 16.15 5.18 -6.90
CA VAL A 158 17.23 4.65 -6.08
C VAL A 158 17.03 5.19 -4.68
N ALA A 159 16.99 4.31 -3.68
CA ALA A 159 16.88 4.66 -2.27
C ALA A 159 17.99 3.97 -1.48
N VAL A 160 18.84 4.75 -0.82
CA VAL A 160 19.93 4.25 0.02
C VAL A 160 19.57 4.51 1.47
N HIS A 161 19.26 3.43 2.19
CA HIS A 161 18.87 3.44 3.59
C HIS A 161 20.10 3.23 4.46
N GLU A 162 20.26 4.09 5.46
CA GLU A 162 21.31 3.98 6.48
C GLU A 162 20.69 4.19 7.87
N TYR A 163 20.86 3.21 8.75
CA TYR A 163 20.46 3.24 10.17
C TYR A 163 21.32 2.25 10.95
N ASP A 164 21.73 2.56 12.18
CA ASP A 164 22.48 1.67 13.09
C ASP A 164 23.69 0.94 12.45
N GLY A 165 24.40 1.60 11.53
CA GLY A 165 25.53 1.02 10.80
C GLY A 165 25.14 0.00 9.73
N TYR A 166 23.84 -0.27 9.55
CA TYR A 166 23.27 -1.04 8.46
C TYR A 166 23.04 -0.16 7.24
N LYS A 167 23.33 -0.71 6.06
CA LYS A 167 23.13 -0.06 4.77
C LYS A 167 22.41 -0.99 3.80
N ARG A 168 21.29 -0.53 3.26
CA ARG A 168 20.51 -1.22 2.22
C ARG A 168 20.29 -0.27 1.06
N THR A 169 20.40 -0.77 -0.17
CA THR A 169 20.09 0.02 -1.36
C THR A 169 18.98 -0.65 -2.16
N MET A 170 17.95 0.12 -2.49
CA MET A 170 16.80 -0.33 -3.26
C MET A 170 16.76 0.43 -4.58
N ILE A 171 16.71 -0.30 -5.69
CA ILE A 171 16.79 0.26 -7.04
C ILE A 171 15.64 -0.30 -7.85
N SER A 172 14.76 0.57 -8.33
CA SER A 172 13.66 0.23 -9.22
C SER A 172 13.86 0.92 -10.57
N ASP A 173 13.79 0.13 -11.64
CA ASP A 173 13.74 0.64 -13.03
C ASP A 173 12.30 0.89 -13.51
N GLY A 174 11.32 0.71 -12.62
CA GLY A 174 9.89 0.81 -12.88
C GLY A 174 9.23 -0.53 -13.20
N GLU A 175 10.00 -1.54 -13.60
CA GLU A 175 9.54 -2.89 -13.90
C GLU A 175 9.88 -3.87 -12.79
N LYS A 176 11.12 -3.81 -12.28
CA LYS A 176 11.63 -4.68 -11.22
C LYS A 176 12.36 -3.90 -10.15
N LEU A 177 12.45 -4.52 -8.99
CA LEU A 177 13.13 -4.01 -7.81
C LEU A 177 14.35 -4.86 -7.49
N TYR A 178 15.50 -4.20 -7.35
CA TYR A 178 16.70 -4.75 -6.74
C TYR A 178 16.78 -4.32 -5.29
N THR A 179 17.03 -5.25 -4.37
CA THR A 179 17.46 -4.92 -2.99
C THR A 179 18.88 -5.42 -2.80
N VAL A 180 19.80 -4.50 -2.47
CA VAL A 180 21.23 -4.77 -2.31
C VAL A 180 21.62 -4.58 -0.85
N GLU A 181 22.15 -5.63 -0.26
CA GLU A 181 22.61 -5.68 1.15
C GLU A 181 23.96 -6.37 1.22
N GLY A 182 25.04 -5.58 1.33
CA GLY A 182 26.40 -6.12 1.24
C GLY A 182 26.63 -6.87 -0.07
N ASN A 183 26.86 -8.18 0.00
CA ASN A 183 27.04 -9.05 -1.16
C ASN A 183 25.77 -9.73 -1.65
N ASN A 184 24.65 -9.58 -0.95
CA ASN A 184 23.39 -10.18 -1.33
C ASN A 184 22.58 -9.21 -2.20
N VAL A 185 21.94 -9.74 -3.24
CA VAL A 185 21.04 -9.01 -4.13
C VAL A 185 19.77 -9.82 -4.29
N THR A 186 18.62 -9.23 -4.00
CA THR A 186 17.34 -9.79 -4.40
C THR A 186 16.80 -9.08 -5.64
N VAL A 187 16.09 -9.82 -6.48
CA VAL A 187 15.41 -9.28 -7.67
C VAL A 187 13.94 -9.67 -7.61
N ASP A 188 13.05 -8.69 -7.73
CA ASP A 188 11.60 -8.90 -7.59
C ASP A 188 10.82 -8.12 -8.65
N TYR A 189 10.05 -8.83 -9.47
CA TYR A 189 9.18 -8.25 -10.50
C TYR A 189 7.75 -7.96 -10.02
N SER A 190 7.37 -8.40 -8.80
CA SER A 190 5.99 -8.29 -8.32
C SER A 190 5.60 -6.87 -7.92
N ASN A 191 6.51 -6.13 -7.26
CA ASN A 191 6.20 -4.82 -6.69
C ASN A 191 7.36 -3.82 -6.78
N PRO A 192 7.60 -3.21 -7.96
CA PRO A 192 8.66 -2.22 -8.13
C PRO A 192 8.49 -0.99 -7.21
N LYS A 193 7.26 -0.64 -6.81
CA LYS A 193 6.96 0.51 -5.92
C LYS A 193 7.08 0.19 -4.42
N LYS A 194 7.51 -1.02 -4.04
CA LYS A 194 7.50 -1.52 -2.64
C LYS A 194 8.18 -0.62 -1.62
N GLU A 195 9.17 0.19 -1.99
CA GLU A 195 9.85 1.06 -1.01
C GLU A 195 9.13 2.39 -0.78
N LEU A 196 8.43 2.89 -1.79
CA LEU A 196 7.96 4.28 -1.81
C LEU A 196 6.90 4.59 -0.74
N TRP A 197 6.16 3.60 -0.24
CA TRP A 197 5.06 3.84 0.71
C TRP A 197 5.48 4.53 2.02
N ARG A 198 6.75 4.42 2.44
CA ARG A 198 7.20 4.96 3.74
C ARG A 198 7.38 6.48 3.73
N TYR A 199 7.77 7.04 2.59
CA TYR A 199 8.27 8.41 2.53
C TYR A 199 7.91 9.18 1.27
N HIS A 200 7.39 8.52 0.23
CA HIS A 200 7.13 9.14 -1.05
C HIS A 200 6.11 10.28 -0.93
N ILE A 201 6.39 11.39 -1.63
CA ILE A 201 5.56 12.59 -1.64
C ILE A 201 4.10 12.26 -2.00
N GLY A 202 3.88 11.46 -3.05
CA GLY A 202 2.54 11.06 -3.46
C GLY A 202 1.77 10.33 -2.36
N LYS A 203 2.44 9.51 -1.54
CA LYS A 203 1.79 8.81 -0.44
C LYS A 203 1.37 9.76 0.68
N GLN A 204 2.19 10.74 1.01
CA GLN A 204 1.85 11.75 2.02
C GLN A 204 0.64 12.60 1.58
N ILE A 205 0.53 12.89 0.29
CA ILE A 205 -0.61 13.63 -0.28
C ILE A 205 -1.86 12.75 -0.27
N GLN A 206 -1.76 11.49 -0.68
CA GLN A 206 -2.87 10.53 -0.63
C GLN A 206 -3.42 10.36 0.80
N GLU A 207 -2.57 10.33 1.81
CA GLU A 207 -3.05 10.30 3.20
C GLU A 207 -3.84 11.57 3.56
N LEU A 208 -3.42 12.74 3.06
CA LEU A 208 -4.10 14.00 3.36
C LEU A 208 -5.45 14.12 2.62
N THR A 209 -5.60 13.52 1.44
CA THR A 209 -6.90 13.47 0.72
C THR A 209 -7.94 12.63 1.47
N GLN A 210 -7.49 11.69 2.30
CA GLN A 210 -8.32 10.84 3.16
C GLN A 210 -8.61 11.46 4.54
N ALA A 211 -8.02 12.61 4.86
CA ALA A 211 -8.23 13.27 6.14
C ALA A 211 -9.65 13.86 6.24
N GLU A 212 -10.30 13.70 7.41
CA GLU A 212 -11.61 14.32 7.67
C GLU A 212 -11.47 15.84 7.85
N GLU A 213 -10.36 16.26 8.46
CA GLU A 213 -10.13 17.65 8.84
C GLU A 213 -8.67 18.02 8.58
N VAL A 214 -8.46 19.18 7.95
CA VAL A 214 -7.13 19.75 7.66
C VAL A 214 -7.14 21.24 8.01
N ILE A 215 -6.37 21.68 9.00
CA ILE A 215 -6.39 23.07 9.47
C ILE A 215 -5.00 23.67 9.43
N LYS A 216 -4.84 24.84 8.81
CA LYS A 216 -3.60 25.62 8.90
C LYS A 216 -3.42 26.15 10.33
N ILE A 217 -2.27 25.89 10.92
CA ILE A 217 -1.94 26.27 12.32
C ILE A 217 -0.74 27.20 12.43
N GLY A 218 -0.03 27.47 11.33
CA GLY A 218 1.09 28.40 11.32
C GLY A 218 1.90 28.32 10.04
N SER A 219 3.10 28.88 10.11
CA SER A 219 4.13 28.77 9.08
C SER A 219 5.50 28.66 9.76
N GLU A 220 6.44 28.00 9.10
CA GLU A 220 7.82 27.79 9.57
C GLU A 220 8.77 27.80 8.36
N THR A 221 10.06 28.06 8.58
CA THR A 221 11.09 27.90 7.54
C THR A 221 11.77 26.53 7.69
N ILE A 222 11.69 25.68 6.66
CA ILE A 222 12.35 24.37 6.59
C ILE A 222 13.24 24.37 5.35
N LEU A 223 14.52 24.02 5.49
CA LEU A 223 15.51 24.03 4.38
C LEU A 223 15.61 25.39 3.66
N GLY A 224 15.45 26.50 4.40
CA GLY A 224 15.41 27.85 3.80
C GLY A 224 14.17 28.13 2.95
N ARG A 225 13.17 27.24 2.97
CA ARG A 225 11.88 27.39 2.28
C ARG A 225 10.79 27.73 3.29
N GLU A 226 9.94 28.68 2.96
CA GLU A 226 8.75 28.95 3.78
C GLU A 226 7.72 27.84 3.58
N ALA A 227 7.28 27.23 4.68
CA ALA A 227 6.26 26.21 4.70
C ALA A 227 5.06 26.66 5.54
N ASP A 228 3.86 26.30 5.09
CA ASP A 228 2.65 26.35 5.90
C ASP A 228 2.50 25.05 6.69
N ILE A 229 2.13 25.17 7.96
CA ILE A 229 1.91 24.04 8.86
C ILE A 229 0.42 23.75 8.90
N PHE A 230 0.05 22.52 8.58
CA PHE A 230 -1.32 22.02 8.70
C PHE A 230 -1.37 20.93 9.76
N LYS A 231 -2.35 20.99 10.66
CA LYS A 231 -2.75 19.84 11.46
C LYS A 231 -3.87 19.09 10.74
N TYR A 232 -3.91 17.77 10.83
CA TYR A 232 -4.96 16.99 10.21
C TYR A 232 -5.30 15.74 11.04
N ARG A 233 -6.53 15.22 10.88
CA ARG A 233 -6.96 13.97 11.54
C ARG A 233 -7.87 13.15 10.62
N PHE A 234 -7.97 11.86 10.91
CA PHE A 234 -8.88 10.93 10.25
C PHE A 234 -10.21 10.83 11.01
N ALA A 235 -11.27 10.39 10.33
CA ALA A 235 -12.63 10.41 10.87
C ALA A 235 -12.77 9.66 12.21
N ASP A 236 -12.08 8.52 12.34
CA ASP A 236 -12.15 7.65 13.51
C ASP A 236 -10.98 7.86 14.49
N SER A 237 -10.29 9.00 14.41
CA SER A 237 -9.15 9.31 15.28
C SER A 237 -9.27 10.70 15.90
N ASP A 238 -9.12 10.75 17.21
CA ASP A 238 -8.95 12.00 17.96
C ASP A 238 -7.51 12.55 17.88
N ILE A 239 -6.59 11.80 17.25
CA ILE A 239 -5.18 12.15 17.16
C ILE A 239 -4.96 13.05 15.95
N TYR A 240 -4.42 14.24 16.22
CA TYR A 240 -3.97 15.15 15.17
C TYR A 240 -2.53 14.86 14.77
N ASN A 241 -2.30 14.77 13.47
CA ASN A 241 -1.00 14.74 12.82
C ASN A 241 -0.66 16.13 12.28
N LYS A 242 0.58 16.33 11.82
CA LYS A 242 1.00 17.58 11.18
C LYS A 242 1.74 17.33 9.89
N ILE A 243 1.59 18.25 8.95
CA ILE A 243 2.33 18.29 7.69
C ILE A 243 2.76 19.72 7.40
N TRP A 244 3.98 19.87 6.90
CA TRP A 244 4.55 21.13 6.48
C TRP A 244 4.62 21.14 4.96
N VAL A 245 3.92 22.09 4.35
CA VAL A 245 3.77 22.18 2.91
C VAL A 245 4.51 23.41 2.43
N ASP A 246 5.47 23.23 1.52
CA ASP A 246 6.21 24.34 0.94
C ASP A 246 5.27 25.33 0.24
N LYS A 247 5.35 26.61 0.61
CA LYS A 247 4.47 27.63 0.02
C LYS A 247 4.67 27.79 -1.48
N LYS A 248 5.89 27.56 -1.98
CA LYS A 248 6.23 27.75 -3.39
C LYS A 248 5.77 26.58 -4.25
N THR A 249 6.20 25.37 -3.91
CA THR A 249 5.96 24.16 -4.70
C THR A 249 4.67 23.43 -4.32
N LYS A 250 4.06 23.77 -3.18
CA LYS A 250 2.93 23.03 -2.60
C LYS A 250 3.24 21.56 -2.30
N LEU A 251 4.51 21.16 -2.26
CA LEU A 251 4.91 19.81 -1.91
C LEU A 251 5.24 19.69 -0.41
N PRO A 252 5.01 18.53 0.22
CA PRO A 252 5.33 18.31 1.61
C PRO A 252 6.84 18.28 1.84
N LEU A 253 7.30 18.98 2.89
CA LEU A 253 8.70 19.00 3.34
C LEU A 253 8.91 18.14 4.59
N LYS A 254 7.88 18.01 5.41
CA LYS A 254 7.91 17.29 6.69
C LYS A 254 6.52 16.78 7.04
N LYS A 255 6.45 15.60 7.66
CA LYS A 255 5.26 14.99 8.24
C LYS A 255 5.57 14.54 9.68
N GLU A 256 4.66 14.81 10.61
CA GLU A 256 4.67 14.29 11.98
C GLU A 256 3.39 13.49 12.19
N LEU A 257 3.55 12.18 12.39
CA LEU A 257 2.48 11.29 12.83
C LEU A 257 2.56 11.14 14.33
N ASN A 258 1.46 11.45 15.01
CA ASN A 258 1.31 11.14 16.42
C ASN A 258 0.69 9.75 16.54
N LEU A 259 1.31 8.89 17.35
CA LEU A 259 0.89 7.51 17.58
C LEU A 259 0.46 7.37 19.06
N PRO A 260 -0.30 6.32 19.42
CA PRO A 260 -0.62 6.04 20.81
C PRO A 260 0.63 5.87 21.69
N GLU A 261 0.46 6.07 23.00
CA GLU A 261 1.51 5.95 24.02
C GLU A 261 2.64 6.97 23.85
N ASP A 262 2.31 8.23 23.51
CA ASP A 262 3.27 9.33 23.34
C ASP A 262 4.42 9.04 22.36
N ARG A 263 4.14 8.18 21.37
CA ARG A 263 5.05 7.87 20.27
C ARG A 263 4.82 8.83 19.11
N LYS A 264 5.89 9.15 18.39
CA LYS A 264 5.82 9.99 17.20
C LYS A 264 6.71 9.44 16.10
N LEU A 265 6.24 9.54 14.87
CA LEU A 265 7.05 9.31 13.68
C LEU A 265 7.18 10.61 12.90
N ILE A 266 8.42 11.07 12.71
CA ILE A 266 8.74 12.25 11.93
C ILE A 266 9.42 11.80 10.64
N ASN A 267 8.90 12.24 9.51
CA ASN A 267 9.53 12.08 8.21
C ASN A 267 9.82 13.49 7.67
N GLN A 268 11.09 13.81 7.43
CA GLN A 268 11.50 15.15 7.04
C GLN A 268 12.56 15.10 5.94
N PHE A 269 12.38 15.89 4.88
CA PHE A 269 13.48 16.18 3.97
C PHE A 269 14.53 17.04 4.69
N ILE A 270 15.79 16.58 4.68
CA ILE A 270 16.94 17.36 5.12
C ILE A 270 17.71 17.95 3.92
N SER A 271 17.43 17.45 2.71
CA SER A 271 17.73 18.09 1.42
C SER A 271 16.62 17.73 0.42
N LEU A 272 16.29 18.62 -0.51
CA LEU A 272 15.25 18.37 -1.52
C LEU A 272 15.48 19.23 -2.76
N GLU A 273 15.58 18.57 -3.90
CA GLU A 273 15.54 19.16 -5.22
C GLU A 273 14.32 18.64 -5.98
N ILE A 274 13.56 19.56 -6.57
CA ILE A 274 12.32 19.26 -7.30
C ILE A 274 12.57 19.37 -8.79
N ASN A 275 12.12 18.37 -9.53
CA ASN A 275 12.33 18.20 -10.96
C ASN A 275 13.81 18.32 -11.41
N PRO A 276 14.79 17.72 -10.70
CA PRO A 276 16.14 17.62 -11.23
C PRO A 276 16.16 16.80 -12.52
N GLU A 277 17.10 17.11 -13.41
CA GLU A 277 17.39 16.27 -14.57
C GLU A 277 18.07 14.98 -14.08
N ILE A 278 17.35 13.85 -14.20
CA ILE A 278 17.85 12.52 -13.83
C ILE A 278 17.80 11.63 -15.08
N GLU A 279 18.98 11.23 -15.53
CA GLU A 279 19.15 10.27 -16.61
C GLU A 279 18.57 8.90 -16.25
N ASP A 280 17.93 8.23 -17.21
CA ASP A 280 17.31 6.92 -16.99
C ASP A 280 18.33 5.85 -16.59
N THR A 281 19.60 6.02 -17.00
CA THR A 281 20.70 5.15 -16.62
C THR A 281 20.97 5.15 -15.12
N ALA A 282 20.51 6.17 -14.37
CA ALA A 282 20.64 6.23 -12.92
C ALA A 282 19.85 5.13 -12.19
N PHE A 283 18.86 4.53 -12.85
CA PHE A 283 18.00 3.47 -12.31
C PHE A 283 18.39 2.07 -12.79
N ASN A 284 19.39 1.99 -13.69
CA ASN A 284 19.88 0.72 -14.19
C ASN A 284 20.91 0.15 -13.20
N TYR A 285 20.65 -1.04 -12.69
CA TYR A 285 21.61 -1.76 -11.84
C TYR A 285 22.21 -2.96 -12.58
N GLN A 286 23.53 -2.97 -12.67
CA GLN A 286 24.29 -4.13 -13.15
C GLN A 286 24.76 -4.94 -11.95
N ILE A 287 24.29 -6.17 -11.86
CA ILE A 287 24.74 -7.11 -10.82
C ILE A 287 26.21 -7.46 -11.11
N GLY A 288 27.10 -7.21 -10.16
CA GLY A 288 28.51 -7.60 -10.28
C GLY A 288 28.74 -9.10 -10.03
N ASP A 289 29.80 -9.64 -10.62
CA ASP A 289 30.10 -11.09 -10.65
C ASP A 289 30.24 -11.75 -9.25
N ASN A 290 30.58 -10.98 -8.21
CA ASN A 290 30.80 -11.48 -6.84
C ASN A 290 29.56 -11.35 -5.93
N LYS A 291 28.36 -11.18 -6.50
CA LYS A 291 27.12 -11.04 -5.72
C LYS A 291 26.36 -12.35 -5.60
N ASN A 292 25.81 -12.60 -4.42
CA ASN A 292 24.85 -13.67 -4.19
C ASN A 292 23.48 -13.18 -4.62
N VAL A 293 22.98 -13.66 -5.76
CA VAL A 293 21.69 -13.25 -6.32
C VAL A 293 20.61 -14.24 -5.91
N VAL A 294 19.52 -13.73 -5.36
CA VAL A 294 18.28 -14.47 -5.13
C VAL A 294 17.20 -13.83 -5.98
N GLN A 295 16.71 -14.59 -6.95
CA GLN A 295 15.57 -14.18 -7.74
C GLN A 295 14.31 -14.56 -6.95
N LEU A 296 13.54 -13.56 -6.53
CA LEU A 296 12.29 -13.78 -5.79
C LEU A 296 11.18 -14.09 -6.80
N ASN A 297 10.48 -13.08 -7.28
CA ASN A 297 9.43 -13.28 -8.26
C ASN A 297 9.98 -12.98 -9.67
N GLU A 298 9.68 -13.85 -10.63
CA GLU A 298 10.26 -13.81 -11.98
C GLU A 298 9.23 -13.32 -12.99
N LYS A 299 9.67 -12.48 -13.94
CA LYS A 299 8.83 -12.17 -15.10
C LYS A 299 8.82 -13.37 -16.04
N VAL A 300 7.61 -13.79 -16.41
CA VAL A 300 7.37 -14.92 -17.33
C VAL A 300 6.55 -14.46 -18.51
N ASP A 301 6.53 -15.23 -19.60
CA ASP A 301 5.63 -14.96 -20.73
C ASP A 301 4.18 -15.35 -20.36
N ILE A 302 3.21 -14.64 -20.91
CA ILE A 302 1.79 -14.93 -20.67
C ILE A 302 1.38 -16.33 -21.13
N SER A 303 2.09 -16.93 -22.08
CA SER A 303 1.87 -18.32 -22.51
C SER A 303 1.98 -19.32 -21.36
N GLU A 304 2.92 -19.14 -20.44
CA GLU A 304 3.07 -20.00 -19.26
C GLU A 304 1.80 -19.99 -18.40
N VAL A 305 1.22 -18.81 -18.18
CA VAL A 305 -0.04 -18.67 -17.43
C VAL A 305 -1.21 -19.29 -18.19
N LYS A 306 -1.26 -19.15 -19.52
CA LYS A 306 -2.31 -19.74 -20.36
C LYS A 306 -2.29 -21.28 -20.34
N GLU A 307 -1.11 -21.87 -20.27
CA GLU A 307 -0.94 -23.32 -20.14
C GLU A 307 -1.46 -23.83 -18.79
N SER A 308 -1.20 -23.09 -17.72
CA SER A 308 -1.63 -23.44 -16.36
C SER A 308 -3.13 -23.17 -16.10
N TRP A 309 -3.65 -22.01 -16.52
CA TRP A 309 -5.04 -21.62 -16.29
C TRP A 309 -5.76 -21.19 -17.56
N LYS A 310 -6.73 -22.01 -17.99
CA LYS A 310 -7.51 -21.79 -19.22
C LYS A 310 -8.36 -20.51 -19.23
N GLY A 311 -8.66 -19.94 -18.05
CA GLY A 311 -9.40 -18.68 -17.94
C GLY A 311 -8.62 -17.44 -18.41
N THR A 312 -7.29 -17.56 -18.55
CA THR A 312 -6.38 -16.45 -18.87
C THR A 312 -6.75 -15.71 -20.16
N GLU A 313 -7.09 -16.43 -21.24
CA GLU A 313 -7.41 -15.77 -22.52
C GLU A 313 -8.69 -14.92 -22.42
N LYS A 314 -9.73 -15.43 -21.76
CA LYS A 314 -10.96 -14.67 -21.54
C LYS A 314 -10.73 -13.49 -20.60
N LEU A 315 -9.92 -13.67 -19.55
CA LEU A 315 -9.54 -12.59 -18.64
C LEU A 315 -8.90 -11.44 -19.43
N ILE A 316 -7.88 -11.73 -20.22
CA ILE A 316 -7.18 -10.72 -21.02
C ILE A 316 -8.15 -10.03 -21.97
N ASN A 317 -8.93 -10.79 -22.74
CA ASN A 317 -9.88 -10.21 -23.70
C ASN A 317 -10.93 -9.31 -23.04
N GLN A 318 -11.33 -9.61 -21.81
CA GLN A 318 -12.29 -8.81 -21.06
C GLN A 318 -11.65 -7.55 -20.45
N VAL A 319 -10.46 -7.69 -19.85
CA VAL A 319 -9.78 -6.60 -19.14
C VAL A 319 -9.12 -5.63 -20.13
N SER A 320 -8.57 -6.11 -21.23
CA SER A 320 -7.90 -5.31 -22.27
C SER A 320 -8.79 -4.34 -23.03
N GLN A 321 -10.09 -4.30 -22.72
CA GLN A 321 -11.00 -3.25 -23.19
C GLN A 321 -10.76 -1.92 -22.47
N GLU A 322 -10.29 -1.96 -21.21
CA GLU A 322 -10.10 -0.79 -20.34
C GLU A 322 -8.66 -0.70 -19.81
N LEU A 323 -8.04 -1.83 -19.44
CA LEU A 323 -6.71 -1.87 -18.82
C LEU A 323 -5.72 -2.70 -19.64
N GLN A 324 -4.48 -2.24 -19.75
CA GLN A 324 -3.42 -2.95 -20.47
C GLN A 324 -2.68 -3.92 -19.54
N LEU A 325 -2.42 -5.13 -20.01
CA LEU A 325 -1.53 -6.06 -19.32
C LEU A 325 -0.09 -5.54 -19.43
N ILE A 326 0.52 -5.19 -18.30
CA ILE A 326 1.88 -4.63 -18.25
C ILE A 326 2.94 -5.66 -17.84
N SER A 327 2.57 -6.67 -17.07
CA SER A 327 3.50 -7.70 -16.62
C SER A 327 2.80 -8.98 -16.19
N THR A 328 3.52 -10.08 -16.31
CA THR A 328 3.17 -11.43 -15.89
C THR A 328 4.31 -11.97 -15.06
N VAL A 329 4.02 -12.36 -13.83
CA VAL A 329 5.04 -12.70 -12.84
C VAL A 329 4.73 -14.07 -12.27
N ARG A 330 5.72 -14.97 -12.26
CA ARG A 330 5.70 -16.20 -11.47
C ARG A 330 6.16 -15.88 -10.05
N LEU A 331 5.36 -16.30 -9.08
CA LEU A 331 5.60 -16.08 -7.67
C LEU A 331 6.35 -17.28 -7.09
N GLU A 332 7.25 -17.07 -6.12
CA GLU A 332 7.96 -18.20 -5.49
C GLU A 332 7.01 -19.14 -4.73
N ASP A 333 7.41 -20.41 -4.60
CA ASP A 333 6.69 -21.52 -3.95
C ASP A 333 6.21 -21.26 -2.50
N ASN A 334 6.65 -20.17 -1.85
CA ASN A 334 6.24 -19.78 -0.51
C ASN A 334 5.05 -18.81 -0.48
N ILE A 335 4.52 -18.42 -1.64
CA ILE A 335 3.31 -17.62 -1.79
C ILE A 335 2.15 -18.57 -2.14
N ILE A 336 0.94 -18.27 -1.66
CA ILE A 336 -0.27 -19.08 -1.90
C ILE A 336 -0.64 -19.13 -3.40
N TYR A 337 -0.07 -18.22 -4.20
CA TYR A 337 -0.36 -18.01 -5.60
C TYR A 337 0.85 -18.34 -6.47
N ASP A 338 0.59 -18.92 -7.64
CA ASP A 338 1.62 -19.30 -8.61
C ASP A 338 1.98 -18.12 -9.53
N TYR A 339 0.99 -17.31 -9.89
CA TYR A 339 1.13 -16.22 -10.86
C TYR A 339 0.48 -14.92 -10.38
N LEU A 340 1.03 -13.80 -10.86
CA LEU A 340 0.48 -12.45 -10.77
C LEU A 340 0.46 -11.83 -12.17
N LEU A 341 -0.73 -11.43 -12.63
CA LEU A 341 -0.93 -10.65 -13.85
C LEU A 341 -1.27 -9.22 -13.44
N LYS A 342 -0.53 -8.26 -13.98
CA LYS A 342 -0.66 -6.84 -13.61
C LYS A 342 -1.27 -6.07 -14.77
N PHE A 343 -2.40 -5.41 -14.51
CA PHE A 343 -3.08 -4.56 -15.47
C PHE A 343 -3.13 -3.12 -14.96
N THR A 344 -2.97 -2.16 -15.86
CA THR A 344 -3.09 -0.73 -15.53
C THR A 344 -3.57 0.05 -16.74
N GLU A 345 -4.14 1.21 -16.50
CA GLU A 345 -4.41 2.19 -17.55
C GLU A 345 -3.20 3.10 -17.72
N ALA A 346 -2.74 3.34 -18.96
CA ALA A 346 -1.55 4.16 -19.21
C ALA A 346 -1.69 5.62 -18.74
N SER A 347 -2.94 6.10 -18.58
CA SER A 347 -3.29 7.49 -18.28
C SER A 347 -3.90 7.71 -16.89
N SER A 348 -4.08 6.68 -16.07
CA SER A 348 -4.66 6.81 -14.73
C SER A 348 -3.92 5.97 -13.69
N GLU A 349 -4.25 6.17 -12.42
CA GLU A 349 -3.79 5.30 -11.33
C GLU A 349 -4.68 4.04 -11.18
N GLU A 350 -5.62 3.78 -12.10
CA GLU A 350 -6.39 2.53 -12.10
C GLU A 350 -5.48 1.33 -12.36
N TYR A 351 -5.62 0.32 -11.51
CA TYR A 351 -4.87 -0.92 -11.61
C TYR A 351 -5.76 -2.10 -11.27
N LEU A 352 -5.47 -3.25 -11.86
CA LEU A 352 -6.06 -4.54 -11.51
C LEU A 352 -4.93 -5.56 -11.46
N ASP A 353 -4.66 -6.06 -10.27
CA ASP A 353 -3.68 -7.12 -10.05
C ASP A 353 -4.42 -8.44 -9.83
N VAL A 354 -4.12 -9.45 -10.65
CA VAL A 354 -4.81 -10.75 -10.66
C VAL A 354 -3.83 -11.84 -10.26
N TYR A 355 -4.03 -12.39 -9.07
CA TYR A 355 -3.31 -13.54 -8.55
C TYR A 355 -4.02 -14.82 -8.95
N VAL A 356 -3.26 -15.84 -9.35
CA VAL A 356 -3.79 -17.13 -9.79
C VAL A 356 -2.99 -18.26 -9.14
N THR A 357 -3.68 -19.27 -8.65
CA THR A 357 -3.09 -20.59 -8.37
C THR A 357 -3.93 -21.72 -8.97
N ILE A 358 -3.27 -22.80 -9.37
CA ILE A 358 -3.90 -24.06 -9.80
C ILE A 358 -3.98 -25.09 -8.67
N GLU A 359 -3.45 -24.76 -7.49
CA GLU A 359 -3.53 -25.56 -6.26
C GLU A 359 -4.24 -24.78 -5.16
N PRO A 360 -5.57 -24.55 -5.29
CA PRO A 360 -6.33 -23.75 -4.34
C PRO A 360 -6.26 -24.38 -2.94
N LYS A 361 -5.81 -23.58 -1.97
CA LYS A 361 -5.71 -23.97 -0.54
C LYS A 361 -6.71 -23.25 0.35
N THR A 362 -7.43 -22.25 -0.18
CA THR A 362 -8.37 -21.45 0.59
C THR A 362 -9.60 -22.26 0.95
N ASP A 363 -9.71 -22.60 2.23
CA ASP A 363 -10.86 -23.25 2.84
C ASP A 363 -11.65 -22.30 3.76
N TYR A 364 -11.44 -20.98 3.62
CA TYR A 364 -12.03 -19.98 4.50
C TYR A 364 -12.59 -18.74 3.80
N TYR A 365 -13.54 -18.08 4.46
CA TYR A 365 -14.15 -16.83 3.99
C TYR A 365 -14.23 -15.72 5.05
N VAL A 366 -14.23 -14.47 4.59
CA VAL A 366 -14.34 -13.27 5.43
C VAL A 366 -15.81 -12.97 5.76
N LYS A 367 -16.19 -12.98 7.04
CA LYS A 367 -17.60 -12.80 7.45
C LYS A 367 -18.29 -11.56 6.86
N ASP A 368 -17.60 -10.42 6.85
CA ASP A 368 -18.18 -9.13 6.48
C ASP A 368 -18.19 -8.90 4.96
N ALA A 369 -17.70 -9.86 4.17
CA ALA A 369 -17.73 -9.81 2.71
C ALA A 369 -19.08 -10.29 2.15
N GLU A 370 -19.38 -9.89 0.91
CA GLU A 370 -20.47 -10.48 0.13
C GLU A 370 -20.01 -11.81 -0.48
N HIS A 371 -20.92 -12.78 -0.59
CA HIS A 371 -20.57 -14.13 -1.05
C HIS A 371 -21.51 -14.62 -2.14
N GLY A 372 -20.93 -15.32 -3.11
CA GLY A 372 -21.69 -15.88 -4.22
C GLY A 372 -21.19 -17.25 -4.66
N GLN A 373 -21.94 -17.88 -5.55
CA GLN A 373 -21.56 -19.08 -6.27
C GLN A 373 -21.36 -18.72 -7.74
N LEU A 374 -20.28 -19.22 -8.33
CA LEU A 374 -19.96 -19.07 -9.75
C LEU A 374 -19.45 -20.39 -10.31
N GLY A 375 -20.22 -20.98 -11.22
CA GLY A 375 -19.97 -22.34 -11.70
C GLY A 375 -19.93 -23.34 -10.55
N THR A 376 -18.84 -24.11 -10.46
CA THR A 376 -18.60 -25.08 -9.39
C THR A 376 -17.87 -24.50 -8.18
N GLY A 377 -17.55 -23.20 -8.22
CA GLY A 377 -16.81 -22.51 -7.16
C GLY A 377 -17.67 -21.52 -6.38
N TRP A 378 -17.03 -20.85 -5.45
CA TRP A 378 -17.60 -19.78 -4.65
C TRP A 378 -16.78 -18.50 -4.81
N VAL A 379 -17.43 -17.36 -4.59
CA VAL A 379 -16.89 -16.03 -4.79
C VAL A 379 -17.01 -15.24 -3.48
N GLU A 380 -15.96 -14.51 -3.14
CA GLU A 380 -15.94 -13.50 -2.07
C GLU A 380 -15.75 -12.13 -2.70
N ILE A 381 -16.57 -11.15 -2.31
CA ILE A 381 -16.48 -9.76 -2.77
C ILE A 381 -16.33 -8.90 -1.53
N ASN A 382 -15.18 -8.26 -1.39
CA ASN A 382 -14.83 -7.43 -0.26
C ASN A 382 -14.48 -6.02 -0.75
N LYS A 383 -15.38 -5.08 -0.47
CA LYS A 383 -15.19 -3.64 -0.75
C LYS A 383 -14.32 -3.05 0.35
N ASP A 384 -13.37 -2.20 -0.04
CA ASP A 384 -12.52 -1.47 0.90
C ASP A 384 -11.72 -2.39 1.85
N ALA A 385 -11.27 -3.54 1.34
CA ALA A 385 -10.45 -4.47 2.10
C ALA A 385 -9.13 -3.79 2.50
N ILE A 386 -8.88 -3.76 3.81
CA ILE A 386 -7.73 -3.06 4.39
C ILE A 386 -6.51 -3.98 4.39
N ASN A 387 -5.38 -3.48 3.89
CA ASN A 387 -4.07 -4.14 3.91
C ASN A 387 -4.09 -5.54 3.30
N VAL A 388 -4.68 -5.65 2.11
CA VAL A 388 -4.65 -6.90 1.33
C VAL A 388 -3.19 -7.24 1.03
N PHE A 389 -2.73 -8.41 1.49
CA PHE A 389 -1.32 -8.81 1.40
C PHE A 389 -0.33 -7.78 1.99
N LYS A 390 0.97 -8.09 1.97
CA LYS A 390 2.02 -7.15 2.44
C LYS A 390 2.29 -6.00 1.47
N VAL A 391 1.69 -6.03 0.28
CA VAL A 391 2.03 -5.12 -0.85
C VAL A 391 0.96 -4.07 -1.13
N TYR A 392 -0.30 -4.28 -0.71
CA TYR A 392 -1.35 -3.26 -0.80
C TYR A 392 -1.56 -2.68 0.59
N ILE A 393 -1.10 -1.44 0.80
CA ILE A 393 -1.26 -0.71 2.06
C ILE A 393 -2.40 0.29 1.91
N GLY A 394 -3.38 0.21 2.82
CA GLY A 394 -4.62 0.97 2.76
C GLY A 394 -5.80 0.13 2.25
N GLU A 395 -6.84 0.82 1.78
CA GLU A 395 -8.06 0.20 1.25
C GLU A 395 -7.86 -0.23 -0.20
N SER A 396 -8.37 -1.41 -0.54
CA SER A 396 -8.42 -1.93 -1.92
C SER A 396 -9.63 -2.83 -2.08
N ASN A 397 -10.21 -2.83 -3.27
CA ASN A 397 -11.28 -3.76 -3.60
C ASN A 397 -10.69 -5.14 -3.88
N LEU A 398 -11.32 -6.18 -3.31
CA LEU A 398 -10.91 -7.56 -3.47
C LEU A 398 -12.09 -8.40 -3.97
N VAL A 399 -11.85 -9.17 -5.02
CA VAL A 399 -12.77 -10.23 -5.47
C VAL A 399 -12.00 -11.52 -5.63
N LYS A 400 -12.45 -12.57 -4.95
CA LYS A 400 -11.81 -13.89 -4.94
C LYS A 400 -12.77 -14.92 -5.49
N TRP A 401 -12.30 -15.80 -6.39
CA TRP A 401 -13.05 -16.93 -6.92
C TRP A 401 -12.27 -18.21 -6.71
N VAL A 402 -12.84 -19.11 -5.92
CA VAL A 402 -12.20 -20.37 -5.54
C VAL A 402 -13.01 -21.53 -6.11
N THR A 403 -12.32 -22.41 -6.83
CA THR A 403 -12.85 -23.70 -7.30
C THR A 403 -11.98 -24.83 -6.73
N LYS A 404 -12.29 -26.08 -7.09
CA LYS A 404 -11.42 -27.21 -6.79
C LYS A 404 -10.15 -27.26 -7.64
N ASP A 405 -10.15 -26.59 -8.80
CA ASP A 405 -9.10 -26.70 -9.83
C ASP A 405 -8.20 -25.46 -9.90
N PHE A 406 -8.65 -24.33 -9.34
CA PHE A 406 -7.91 -23.08 -9.30
C PHE A 406 -8.52 -22.10 -8.29
N GLU A 407 -7.72 -21.11 -7.90
CA GLU A 407 -8.16 -19.90 -7.21
C GLU A 407 -7.65 -18.66 -7.95
N VAL A 408 -8.52 -17.66 -8.08
CA VAL A 408 -8.19 -16.34 -8.63
C VAL A 408 -8.52 -15.28 -7.59
N VAL A 409 -7.58 -14.39 -7.30
CA VAL A 409 -7.81 -13.19 -6.48
C VAL A 409 -7.49 -11.95 -7.27
N MET A 410 -8.47 -11.08 -7.40
CA MET A 410 -8.34 -9.76 -8.00
C MET A 410 -8.23 -8.71 -6.90
N VAL A 411 -7.21 -7.86 -6.97
CA VAL A 411 -7.00 -6.72 -6.07
C VAL A 411 -6.90 -5.46 -6.92
N SER A 412 -7.66 -4.42 -6.57
CA SER A 412 -7.81 -3.25 -7.44
C SER A 412 -8.31 -2.03 -6.68
N ASN A 413 -8.13 -0.84 -7.28
CA ASN A 413 -8.88 0.37 -6.93
C ASN A 413 -10.10 0.62 -7.83
N ILE A 414 -10.40 -0.26 -8.80
CA ILE A 414 -11.62 -0.21 -9.60
C ILE A 414 -12.81 -0.76 -8.82
N ASP A 415 -14.02 -0.37 -9.22
CA ASP A 415 -15.26 -0.81 -8.59
C ASP A 415 -15.45 -2.34 -8.63
N THR A 416 -15.90 -2.93 -7.51
CA THR A 416 -16.10 -4.37 -7.40
C THR A 416 -17.12 -4.92 -8.39
N ASP A 417 -18.13 -4.15 -8.81
CA ASP A 417 -19.12 -4.62 -9.78
C ASP A 417 -18.46 -4.82 -11.16
N LYS A 418 -17.44 -4.02 -11.50
CA LYS A 418 -16.62 -4.27 -12.69
C LYS A 418 -15.84 -5.58 -12.56
N MET A 419 -15.19 -5.80 -11.41
CA MET A 419 -14.43 -7.03 -11.13
C MET A 419 -15.31 -8.28 -11.18
N VAL A 420 -16.51 -8.22 -10.60
CA VAL A 420 -17.54 -9.26 -10.66
C VAL A 420 -17.92 -9.58 -12.12
N ARG A 421 -18.17 -8.57 -12.95
CA ARG A 421 -18.49 -8.79 -14.38
C ARG A 421 -17.34 -9.45 -15.15
N ILE A 422 -16.09 -9.19 -14.77
CA ILE A 422 -14.93 -9.87 -15.38
C ILE A 422 -15.02 -11.37 -15.08
N LEU A 423 -15.24 -11.76 -13.82
CA LEU A 423 -15.39 -13.17 -13.45
C LEU A 423 -16.59 -13.84 -14.13
N GLU A 424 -17.74 -13.17 -14.14
CA GLU A 424 -18.95 -13.66 -14.83
C GLU A 424 -18.71 -13.88 -16.33
N SER A 425 -17.95 -12.99 -16.98
CA SER A 425 -17.58 -13.10 -18.40
C SER A 425 -16.63 -14.28 -18.66
N ILE A 426 -15.65 -14.49 -17.79
CA ILE A 426 -14.73 -15.64 -17.87
C ILE A 426 -15.51 -16.96 -17.79
N GLN A 427 -16.40 -17.08 -16.79
CA GLN A 427 -17.19 -18.29 -16.59
C GLN A 427 -18.31 -18.44 -17.63
N GLY A 428 -18.90 -17.34 -18.10
CA GLY A 428 -20.11 -17.33 -18.94
C GLY A 428 -21.42 -17.48 -18.16
N GLU A 429 -21.39 -17.26 -16.84
CA GLU A 429 -22.54 -17.37 -15.93
C GLU A 429 -22.55 -16.21 -14.94
N LYS A 430 -23.73 -15.90 -14.37
CA LYS A 430 -23.84 -14.88 -13.32
C LYS A 430 -23.57 -15.45 -11.94
N ILE A 431 -22.99 -14.63 -11.08
CA ILE A 431 -22.81 -14.96 -9.67
C ILE A 431 -24.19 -15.03 -8.99
N LYS A 432 -24.45 -16.16 -8.31
CA LYS A 432 -25.65 -16.35 -7.50
C LYS A 432 -25.30 -16.08 -6.05
N GLN A 433 -25.97 -15.13 -5.41
CA GLN A 433 -25.74 -14.82 -4.00
C GLN A 433 -26.04 -16.04 -3.13
N ILE A 434 -25.14 -16.34 -2.20
CA ILE A 434 -25.27 -17.44 -1.24
C ILE A 434 -25.05 -16.94 0.18
N ASN A 435 -25.64 -17.61 1.16
CA ASN A 435 -25.50 -17.25 2.57
C ASN A 435 -24.48 -18.15 3.31
N GLU A 436 -24.20 -17.79 4.56
CA GLU A 436 -23.28 -18.51 5.45
C GLU A 436 -23.63 -20.00 5.61
N LYS A 437 -24.91 -20.37 5.63
CA LYS A 437 -25.29 -21.79 5.75
C LYS A 437 -24.85 -22.58 4.51
N GLU A 438 -25.01 -22.01 3.33
CA GLU A 438 -24.61 -22.64 2.07
C GLU A 438 -23.08 -22.75 1.95
N LEU A 439 -22.32 -21.74 2.43
CA LEU A 439 -20.85 -21.81 2.51
C LEU A 439 -20.37 -22.91 3.47
N ASN A 440 -21.03 -23.06 4.62
CA ASN A 440 -20.72 -24.11 5.58
C ASN A 440 -21.03 -25.51 5.01
N GLU A 441 -22.09 -25.66 4.22
CA GLU A 441 -22.42 -26.91 3.51
C GLU A 441 -21.37 -27.28 2.45
N LEU A 442 -20.66 -26.29 1.90
CA LEU A 442 -19.49 -26.48 1.02
C LEU A 442 -18.19 -26.80 1.80
N GLY A 443 -18.25 -26.86 3.13
CA GLY A 443 -17.10 -27.14 3.99
C GLY A 443 -16.14 -25.96 4.17
N ILE A 444 -16.56 -24.74 3.79
CA ILE A 444 -15.74 -23.53 3.87
C ILE A 444 -15.95 -22.91 5.25
N LYS A 445 -14.86 -22.70 5.98
CA LYS A 445 -14.90 -22.20 7.35
C LYS A 445 -14.94 -20.68 7.36
N GLN A 446 -15.83 -20.12 8.16
CA GLN A 446 -15.75 -18.70 8.45
C GLN A 446 -14.46 -18.38 9.20
N VAL A 447 -13.70 -17.40 8.71
CA VAL A 447 -12.68 -16.74 9.53
C VAL A 447 -13.18 -15.38 9.95
N GLN A 448 -12.90 -15.05 11.21
CA GLN A 448 -12.97 -13.66 11.63
C GLN A 448 -11.69 -13.00 11.12
N THR A 449 -11.79 -12.25 10.03
CA THR A 449 -10.85 -11.16 9.83
C THR A 449 -10.90 -10.30 11.08
N LYS A 450 -9.74 -9.87 11.58
CA LYS A 450 -9.67 -8.97 12.73
C LYS A 450 -10.17 -7.58 12.30
N THR A 451 -11.43 -7.43 11.92
CA THR A 451 -12.07 -6.19 11.42
C THR A 451 -12.36 -5.17 12.53
N ASN A 452 -11.63 -5.17 13.64
CA ASN A 452 -11.86 -4.19 14.74
C ASN A 452 -10.63 -3.90 15.57
N HIS A 453 -9.47 -3.81 14.93
CA HIS A 453 -8.28 -4.09 15.68
C HIS A 453 -7.01 -3.45 15.13
#